data_AF-A0A815VTS8-F1
#
_entry.id   AF-A0A815VTS8-F1
#
_cell.length_a   1.000
_cell.length_b   1.000
_cell.length_c   1.000
_cell.angle_alpha   90.00
_cell.angle_beta   90.00
_cell.angle_gamma   90.00
#
_symmetry.space_group_name_H-M   'P 1'
#
loop_
_entity.id
_entity.type
_entity.pdbx_description
1 polymer ?
#
loop_
_entity_poly.entity_id
_entity_poly.type
_entity_poly.pdbx_seq_one_letter_code
_entity_poly.pdbx_strand_id
1 'polypeptide(L)'
;MDAIELALRKCLHVLVSSNTITERKRNVETFIELLKDNRIHDLLDDENQDENTTKRSITWNEMFDTIREYTINELANIRTKSTKTLSSDIKYQEALKLFKTLIENANARAPELDGRPLIESIISIITSEVWLSCSIVIKELSHLLINNVLCFHKYVNELREQKND
;
A
#
# COMPACT_ATOMS: atom_id res chain seq x y z
N MET A 1 8.19 6.14 22.62
CA MET A 1 7.65 5.55 21.37
C MET A 1 7.93 4.06 21.51
N ASP A 2 6.97 3.18 21.23
CA ASP A 2 7.23 1.74 21.31
C ASP A 2 8.38 1.40 20.33
N ALA A 3 9.26 0.48 20.71
CA ALA A 3 10.38 0.05 19.88
C ALA A 3 9.87 -0.53 18.54
N ILE A 4 8.69 -1.16 18.54
CA ILE A 4 8.10 -1.74 17.34
C ILE A 4 7.53 -0.66 16.39
N GLU A 5 6.85 0.35 16.93
CA GLU A 5 6.37 1.51 16.16
C GLU A 5 7.55 2.27 15.54
N LEU A 6 8.62 2.48 16.31
CA LEU A 6 9.83 3.14 15.81
C LEU A 6 10.48 2.34 14.66
N ALA A 7 10.49 1.01 14.76
CA ALA A 7 10.99 0.15 13.69
C ALA A 7 10.13 0.27 12.42
N LEU A 8 8.80 0.27 12.56
CA LEU A 8 7.86 0.46 11.46
C LEU A 8 8.07 1.81 10.77
N ARG A 9 8.12 2.91 11.53
CA ARG A 9 8.35 4.27 10.99
C ARG A 9 9.68 4.39 10.26
N LYS A 10 10.75 3.83 10.82
CA LYS A 10 12.07 3.80 10.16
C LYS A 10 12.02 3.03 8.84
N CYS A 11 11.35 1.88 8.84
CA CYS A 11 11.19 1.05 7.66
C CYS A 11 10.45 1.81 6.54
N LEU A 12 9.31 2.41 6.88
CA LEU A 12 8.50 3.22 5.97
C LEU A 12 9.26 4.42 5.40
N HIS A 13 10.00 5.13 6.26
CA HIS A 13 10.83 6.24 5.81
C HIS A 13 11.85 5.81 4.75
N VAL A 14 12.57 4.70 5.00
CA VAL A 14 13.60 4.20 4.07
C VAL A 14 13.01 3.75 2.73
N LEU A 15 11.79 3.21 2.71
CA LEU A 15 11.13 2.82 1.45
C LEU A 15 10.98 3.99 0.49
N VAL A 16 10.66 5.18 1.00
CA VAL A 16 10.45 6.38 0.16
C VAL A 16 11.73 7.20 -0.02
N SER A 17 12.58 7.30 1.00
CA SER A 17 13.74 8.20 0.97
C SER A 17 15.03 7.59 0.41
N SER A 18 15.18 6.27 0.41
CA SER A 18 16.42 5.64 -0.07
C SER A 18 16.52 5.58 -1.59
N ASN A 19 17.61 6.13 -2.12
CA ASN A 19 17.99 5.99 -3.52
C ASN A 19 18.59 4.61 -3.84
N THR A 20 18.89 3.80 -2.83
CA THR A 20 19.56 2.50 -2.98
C THR A 20 18.53 1.37 -3.11
N ILE A 21 18.51 0.70 -4.26
CA ILE A 21 17.56 -0.39 -4.55
C ILE A 21 17.66 -1.52 -3.53
N THR A 22 18.88 -1.90 -3.12
CA THR A 22 19.10 -2.99 -2.16
C THR A 22 18.58 -2.65 -0.77
N GLU A 23 18.71 -1.39 -0.34
CA GLU A 23 18.15 -0.94 0.94
C GLU A 23 16.63 -0.94 0.90
N ARG A 24 16.01 -0.47 -0.20
CA ARG A 24 14.55 -0.56 -0.36
C ARG A 24 14.07 -2.00 -0.31
N LYS A 25 14.67 -2.91 -1.09
CA LYS A 25 14.31 -4.34 -1.08
C LYS A 25 14.43 -4.97 0.32
N ARG A 26 15.51 -4.70 1.04
CA ARG A 26 15.66 -5.17 2.42
C ARG A 26 14.54 -4.63 3.33
N ASN A 27 14.17 -3.36 3.18
CA ASN A 27 13.09 -2.78 3.99
C ASN A 27 11.71 -3.29 3.59
N VAL A 28 11.49 -3.69 2.33
CA VAL A 28 10.25 -4.40 1.94
C VAL A 28 10.12 -5.70 2.72
N GLU A 29 11.20 -6.49 2.82
CA GLU A 29 11.22 -7.74 3.59
C GLU A 29 10.99 -7.49 5.09
N THR A 30 11.69 -6.51 5.66
CA THR A 30 11.48 -6.09 7.06
C THR A 30 10.05 -5.65 7.32
N PHE A 31 9.47 -4.86 6.42
CA PHE A 31 8.08 -4.39 6.54
C PHE A 31 7.10 -5.55 6.55
N ILE A 32 7.24 -6.49 5.61
CA ILE A 32 6.39 -7.68 5.54
C ILE A 32 6.52 -8.53 6.82
N GLU A 33 7.71 -8.62 7.40
CA GLU A 33 7.91 -9.33 8.68
C GLU A 33 7.24 -8.60 9.85
N LEU A 34 7.36 -7.26 9.90
CA LEU A 34 6.70 -6.45 10.93
C LEU A 34 5.17 -6.59 10.88
N LEU A 35 4.58 -6.67 9.68
CA LEU A 35 3.13 -6.89 9.52
C LEU A 35 2.64 -8.25 10.04
N LYS A 36 3.52 -9.22 10.29
CA LYS A 36 3.11 -10.49 10.92
C LYS A 36 2.95 -10.38 12.44
N ASP A 37 3.48 -9.32 13.04
CA ASP A 37 3.41 -9.10 14.48
C ASP A 37 2.07 -8.48 14.85
N ASN A 38 1.26 -9.20 15.63
CA ASN A 38 -0.07 -8.72 16.05
C ASN A 38 -0.01 -7.39 16.81
N ARG A 39 1.12 -7.06 17.46
CA ARG A 39 1.29 -5.77 18.14
C ARG A 39 1.29 -4.59 17.17
N ILE A 40 1.69 -4.80 15.91
CA ILE A 40 1.56 -3.79 14.85
C ILE A 40 0.10 -3.57 14.50
N HIS A 41 -0.68 -4.64 14.37
CA HIS A 41 -2.12 -4.51 14.10
C HIS A 41 -2.83 -3.82 15.25
N ASP A 42 -2.56 -4.22 16.50
CA ASP A 42 -3.17 -3.60 17.67
C ASP A 42 -2.80 -2.10 17.80
N LEU A 43 -1.62 -1.70 17.34
CA LEU A 43 -1.19 -0.30 17.26
C LEU A 43 -1.95 0.47 16.15
N LEU A 44 -2.18 -0.16 15.01
CA LEU A 44 -2.79 0.46 13.83
C LEU A 44 -4.32 0.52 13.91
N ASP A 45 -4.94 -0.42 14.62
CA ASP A 45 -6.38 -0.53 14.86
C ASP A 45 -6.86 0.40 16.00
N ASP A 46 -5.95 1.10 16.69
CA ASP A 46 -6.29 1.96 17.82
C ASP A 46 -6.98 3.26 17.35
N GLU A 47 -8.31 3.23 17.30
CA GLU A 47 -9.16 4.38 16.97
C GLU A 47 -9.20 5.44 18.09
N ASN A 48 -8.73 5.15 19.30
CA ASN A 48 -8.83 6.05 20.47
C ASN A 48 -7.64 7.02 20.58
N GLN A 49 -7.04 7.37 19.47
CA GLN A 49 -5.93 8.33 19.42
C GLN A 49 -6.45 9.73 19.84
N ASP A 50 -6.15 10.10 21.07
CA ASP A 50 -6.52 11.39 21.65
C ASP A 50 -5.83 12.52 20.86
N GLU A 51 -6.59 13.28 20.06
CA GLU A 51 -6.11 14.32 19.14
C GLU A 51 -5.25 15.40 19.84
N ASN A 52 -5.39 15.51 21.17
CA ASN A 52 -4.67 16.46 22.01
C ASN A 52 -3.28 15.99 22.48
N THR A 53 -2.86 14.77 22.15
CA THR A 53 -1.51 14.29 22.51
C THR A 53 -0.53 14.53 21.36
N THR A 54 0.66 15.05 21.69
CA THR A 54 1.76 15.33 20.73
C THR A 54 2.39 14.09 20.10
N LYS A 55 1.78 12.91 20.29
CA LYS A 55 2.37 11.61 19.98
C LYS A 55 1.33 10.71 19.30
N ARG A 56 0.77 11.23 18.20
CA ARG A 56 -0.11 10.49 17.29
C ARG A 56 0.63 9.24 16.77
N SER A 57 0.07 8.07 17.02
CA SER A 57 0.56 6.81 16.46
C SER A 57 0.40 6.80 14.94
N ILE A 58 1.07 5.87 14.29
CA ILE A 58 0.90 5.67 12.86
C ILE A 58 -0.42 4.97 12.59
N THR A 59 -1.14 5.37 11.55
CA THR A 59 -2.42 4.74 11.15
C THR A 59 -2.27 3.87 9.90
N TRP A 60 -3.26 3.01 9.65
CA TRP A 60 -3.36 2.26 8.39
C TRP A 60 -3.33 3.17 7.16
N ASN A 61 -3.99 4.33 7.21
CA ASN A 61 -4.04 5.29 6.10
C ASN A 61 -2.69 5.99 5.85
N GLU A 62 -1.97 6.40 6.90
CA GLU A 62 -0.62 6.98 6.74
C GLU A 62 0.35 5.95 6.14
N MET A 63 0.23 4.70 6.56
CA MET A 63 0.99 3.59 5.99
C MET A 63 0.61 3.34 4.53
N PHE A 64 -0.68 3.38 4.20
CA PHE A 64 -1.17 3.26 2.84
C PHE A 64 -0.62 4.34 1.91
N ASP A 65 -0.65 5.60 2.31
CA ASP A 65 -0.12 6.69 1.49
C ASP A 65 1.37 6.49 1.19
N THR A 66 2.14 6.06 2.19
CA THR A 66 3.58 5.78 2.06
C THR A 66 3.84 4.61 1.10
N ILE A 67 3.13 3.49 1.27
CA ILE A 67 3.31 2.30 0.43
C ILE A 67 2.79 2.55 -1.00
N ARG A 68 1.73 3.34 -1.17
CA ARG A 68 1.25 3.80 -2.48
C ARG A 68 2.33 4.60 -3.20
N GLU A 69 2.91 5.60 -2.53
CA GLU A 69 3.99 6.42 -3.11
C GLU A 69 5.18 5.57 -3.54
N TYR A 70 5.67 4.71 -2.64
CA TYR A 70 6.75 3.77 -2.95
C TYR A 70 6.40 2.91 -4.19
N THR A 71 5.19 2.36 -4.23
CA THR A 71 4.76 1.46 -5.32
C THR A 71 4.76 2.20 -6.65
N ILE A 72 4.16 3.38 -6.71
CA ILE A 72 4.10 4.19 -7.95
C ILE A 72 5.51 4.54 -8.43
N ASN A 73 6.38 4.97 -7.52
CA ASN A 73 7.77 5.30 -7.83
C ASN A 73 8.55 4.09 -8.34
N GLU A 74 8.35 2.92 -7.72
CA GLU A 74 9.08 1.72 -8.11
C GLU A 74 8.59 1.14 -9.44
N LEU A 75 7.28 1.18 -9.70
CA LEU A 75 6.72 0.87 -11.02
C LEU A 75 7.35 1.78 -12.08
N ALA A 76 7.39 3.10 -11.85
CA ALA A 76 7.99 4.06 -12.79
C ALA A 76 9.48 3.81 -13.02
N ASN A 77 10.23 3.45 -11.97
CA ASN A 77 11.65 3.07 -12.06
C ASN A 77 11.86 1.82 -12.91
N ILE A 78 11.03 0.78 -12.72
CA ILE A 78 11.12 -0.45 -13.53
C ILE A 78 10.83 -0.12 -15.00
N ARG A 79 9.80 0.69 -15.26
CA ARG A 79 9.41 1.07 -16.63
C ARG A 79 10.51 1.83 -17.36
N THR A 80 11.15 2.79 -16.69
CA THR A 80 12.21 3.61 -17.31
C THR A 80 13.51 2.83 -17.53
N LYS A 81 13.82 1.86 -16.67
CA LYS A 81 15.09 1.12 -16.70
C LYS A 81 15.02 -0.22 -17.41
N SER A 82 13.84 -0.75 -17.70
CA SER A 82 13.68 -2.09 -18.25
C SER A 82 13.18 -2.10 -19.69
N THR A 83 13.81 -2.93 -20.51
CA THR A 83 13.16 -3.46 -21.72
C THR A 83 12.06 -4.46 -21.30
N LYS A 84 10.93 -4.50 -22.02
CA LYS A 84 9.80 -5.41 -21.74
C LYS A 84 10.30 -6.86 -21.88
N THR A 85 10.61 -7.50 -20.75
CA THR A 85 11.19 -8.86 -20.67
C THR A 85 10.54 -9.61 -19.50
N LEU A 86 10.65 -10.93 -19.44
CA LEU A 86 10.14 -11.70 -18.29
C LEU A 86 10.72 -11.22 -16.94
N SER A 87 11.96 -10.70 -16.97
CA SER A 87 12.61 -10.09 -15.80
C SER A 87 11.91 -8.80 -15.34
N SER A 88 11.27 -8.04 -16.23
CA SER A 88 10.49 -6.85 -15.85
C SER A 88 9.18 -7.21 -15.18
N ASP A 89 8.52 -8.26 -15.65
CA ASP A 89 7.21 -8.68 -15.11
C ASP A 89 7.33 -9.13 -13.65
N ILE A 90 8.38 -9.87 -13.32
CA ILE A 90 8.68 -10.26 -11.93
C ILE A 90 8.88 -9.02 -11.06
N LYS A 91 9.62 -8.01 -11.55
CA LYS A 91 9.85 -6.77 -10.80
C LYS A 91 8.55 -5.98 -10.57
N TYR A 92 7.66 -5.93 -11.56
CA TYR A 92 6.34 -5.30 -11.40
C TYR A 92 5.51 -6.05 -10.36
N GLN A 93 5.50 -7.38 -10.40
CA GLN A 93 4.81 -8.19 -9.39
C GLN A 93 5.40 -8.00 -7.99
N GLU A 94 6.73 -7.92 -7.83
CA GLU A 94 7.38 -7.65 -6.55
C GLU A 94 6.93 -6.31 -5.96
N ALA A 95 6.88 -5.24 -6.78
CA ALA A 95 6.41 -3.93 -6.34
C ALA A 95 4.93 -3.96 -5.91
N LEU A 96 4.08 -4.59 -6.73
CA LEU A 96 2.64 -4.70 -6.45
C LEU A 96 2.32 -5.63 -5.28
N LYS A 97 3.18 -6.63 -5.02
CA LYS A 97 3.02 -7.56 -3.89
C LYS A 97 3.00 -6.81 -2.56
N LEU A 98 3.87 -5.83 -2.37
CA LEU A 98 3.89 -5.04 -1.14
C LEU A 98 2.58 -4.28 -0.92
N PHE A 99 2.10 -3.61 -1.97
CA PHE A 99 0.83 -2.89 -1.96
C PHE A 99 -0.35 -3.82 -1.65
N LYS A 100 -0.40 -4.98 -2.30
CA LYS A 100 -1.39 -6.03 -2.03
C LYS A 100 -1.31 -6.55 -0.60
N THR A 101 -0.11 -6.87 -0.11
CA THR A 101 0.10 -7.38 1.25
C THR A 101 -0.39 -6.37 2.29
N LEU A 102 -0.13 -5.08 2.11
CA LEU A 102 -0.66 -4.05 2.98
C LEU A 102 -2.20 -4.10 3.04
N ILE A 103 -2.87 -4.08 1.89
CA ILE A 103 -4.33 -4.08 1.82
C ILE A 103 -4.93 -5.36 2.42
N GLU A 104 -4.32 -6.51 2.15
CA GLU A 104 -4.75 -7.78 2.75
C GLU A 104 -4.64 -7.77 4.28
N ASN A 105 -3.57 -7.20 4.83
CA ASN A 105 -3.41 -7.07 6.28
C ASN A 105 -4.42 -6.08 6.87
N ALA A 106 -4.59 -4.92 6.24
CA ALA A 106 -5.54 -3.89 6.65
C ALA A 106 -7.00 -4.32 6.52
N ASN A 107 -7.29 -5.43 5.81
CA ASN A 107 -8.63 -6.00 5.67
C ASN A 107 -8.82 -7.29 6.49
N ALA A 108 -7.76 -7.80 7.14
CA ALA A 108 -7.78 -9.12 7.76
C ALA A 108 -8.70 -9.18 8.98
N ARG A 109 -8.82 -8.08 9.73
CA ARG A 109 -9.64 -7.96 10.95
C ARG A 109 -10.96 -7.26 10.65
N ALA A 110 -10.87 -6.08 10.05
CA ALA A 110 -11.97 -5.30 9.48
C ALA A 110 -11.38 -4.48 8.32
N PRO A 111 -12.19 -3.93 7.41
CA PRO A 111 -11.67 -3.02 6.39
C PRO A 111 -11.27 -1.69 7.05
N GLU A 112 -9.98 -1.45 7.28
CA GLU A 112 -9.47 -0.30 8.05
C GLU A 112 -9.11 0.93 7.20
N LEU A 113 -8.89 0.75 5.90
CA LEU A 113 -8.47 1.84 5.03
C LEU A 113 -9.62 2.80 4.68
N ASP A 114 -9.28 4.00 4.23
CA ASP A 114 -10.24 4.87 3.56
C ASP A 114 -10.48 4.34 2.14
N GLY A 115 -11.72 3.94 1.84
CA GLY A 115 -12.07 3.26 0.61
C GLY A 115 -11.89 4.12 -0.63
N ARG A 116 -12.16 5.43 -0.55
CA ARG A 116 -11.98 6.33 -1.70
C ARG A 116 -10.51 6.48 -2.11
N PRO A 117 -9.59 6.95 -1.25
CA PRO A 117 -8.18 7.04 -1.60
C PRO A 117 -7.64 5.70 -2.13
N LEU A 118 -8.05 4.59 -1.52
CA LEU A 118 -7.69 3.24 -1.98
C LEU A 118 -8.15 2.96 -3.42
N ILE A 119 -9.45 3.14 -3.69
CA ILE A 119 -10.04 2.81 -5.00
C ILE A 119 -9.55 3.77 -6.08
N GLU A 120 -9.48 5.07 -5.80
CA GLU A 120 -8.96 6.06 -6.75
C GLU A 120 -7.49 5.80 -7.10
N SER A 121 -6.68 5.38 -6.13
CA SER A 121 -5.29 5.00 -6.37
C SER A 121 -5.19 3.80 -7.33
N ILE A 122 -6.01 2.77 -7.13
CA ILE A 122 -6.00 1.59 -8.00
C ILE A 122 -6.52 1.93 -9.41
N ILE A 123 -7.66 2.62 -9.49
CA ILE A 123 -8.28 2.99 -10.77
C ILE A 123 -7.36 3.91 -11.57
N SER A 124 -6.74 4.90 -10.94
CA SER A 124 -5.85 5.84 -11.64
C SER A 124 -4.66 5.15 -12.31
N ILE A 125 -4.13 4.07 -11.72
CA ILE A 125 -3.06 3.28 -12.34
C ILE A 125 -3.62 2.44 -13.49
N ILE A 126 -4.76 1.76 -13.29
CA ILE A 126 -5.39 0.89 -14.32
C ILE A 126 -5.78 1.69 -15.57
N THR A 127 -6.31 2.89 -15.40
CA THR A 127 -6.80 3.73 -16.50
C THR A 127 -5.73 4.63 -17.11
N SER A 128 -4.54 4.69 -16.51
CA SER A 128 -3.45 5.51 -17.03
C SER A 128 -2.92 4.95 -18.35
N GLU A 129 -2.83 5.80 -19.37
CA GLU A 129 -2.21 5.49 -20.66
C GLU A 129 -0.78 4.95 -20.51
N VAL A 130 -0.07 5.41 -19.47
CA VAL A 130 1.28 4.97 -19.07
C VAL A 130 1.33 3.47 -18.84
N TRP A 131 0.28 2.89 -18.27
CA TRP A 131 0.21 1.50 -17.80
C TRP A 131 -0.65 0.60 -18.69
N LEU A 132 -1.48 1.15 -19.59
CA LEU A 132 -2.33 0.39 -20.51
C LEU A 132 -1.58 -0.69 -21.31
N SER A 133 -0.29 -0.46 -21.61
CA SER A 133 0.54 -1.41 -22.37
C SER A 133 1.28 -2.44 -21.49
N CYS A 134 1.04 -2.44 -20.17
CA CYS A 134 1.65 -3.34 -19.19
C CYS A 134 0.57 -4.26 -18.59
N SER A 135 0.29 -5.36 -19.30
CA SER A 135 -0.80 -6.28 -18.95
C SER A 135 -0.66 -6.87 -17.55
N ILE A 136 0.57 -7.09 -17.07
CA ILE A 136 0.81 -7.62 -15.73
C ILE A 136 0.34 -6.65 -14.64
N VAL A 137 0.66 -5.35 -14.76
CA VAL A 137 0.23 -4.32 -13.79
C VAL A 137 -1.29 -4.21 -13.77
N ILE A 138 -1.92 -4.15 -14.94
CA ILE A 138 -3.37 -4.07 -15.07
C ILE A 138 -4.03 -5.30 -14.45
N LYS A 139 -3.53 -6.50 -14.74
CA LYS A 139 -4.09 -7.75 -14.24
C LYS A 139 -4.03 -7.83 -12.72
N GLU A 140 -2.87 -7.57 -12.13
CA GLU A 140 -2.67 -7.65 -10.67
C GLU A 140 -3.53 -6.62 -9.94
N LEU A 141 -3.59 -5.38 -10.42
CA LEU A 141 -4.41 -4.34 -9.80
C LEU A 141 -5.91 -4.55 -9.99
N SER A 142 -6.32 -5.08 -11.15
CA SER A 142 -7.73 -5.43 -11.39
C SER A 142 -8.16 -6.57 -10.49
N HIS A 143 -7.30 -7.59 -10.31
CA HIS A 143 -7.54 -8.67 -9.37
C HIS A 143 -7.66 -8.13 -7.94
N LEU A 144 -6.71 -7.29 -7.50
CA LEU A 144 -6.72 -6.67 -6.18
C LEU A 144 -8.00 -5.86 -5.94
N LEU A 145 -8.41 -5.04 -6.91
CA LEU A 145 -9.63 -4.24 -6.82
C LEU A 145 -10.86 -5.13 -6.61
N ILE A 146 -11.01 -6.19 -7.40
CA ILE A 146 -12.21 -7.04 -7.35
C ILE A 146 -12.21 -7.90 -6.08
N ASN A 147 -11.10 -8.55 -5.77
CA ASN A 147 -11.07 -9.62 -4.76
C ASN A 147 -10.70 -9.15 -3.36
N ASN A 148 -10.09 -7.96 -3.22
CA ASN A 148 -9.64 -7.46 -1.93
C ASN A 148 -10.26 -6.11 -1.57
N VAL A 149 -10.90 -5.38 -2.49
CA VAL A 149 -11.46 -4.05 -2.21
C VAL A 149 -12.97 -4.03 -2.43
N LEU A 150 -13.44 -4.23 -3.65
CA LEU A 150 -14.87 -4.15 -3.99
C LEU A 150 -15.72 -5.28 -3.39
N CYS A 151 -15.09 -6.32 -2.84
CA CYS A 151 -15.76 -7.37 -2.07
C CYS A 151 -16.18 -6.92 -0.65
N PHE A 152 -15.67 -5.79 -0.15
CA PHE A 152 -16.04 -5.24 1.17
C PHE A 152 -17.09 -4.14 1.04
N HIS A 153 -18.21 -4.30 1.76
CA HIS A 153 -19.32 -3.35 1.73
C HIS A 153 -18.92 -1.95 2.21
N LYS A 154 -17.99 -1.82 3.18
CA LYS A 154 -17.46 -0.52 3.66
C LYS A 154 -17.00 0.33 2.48
N TYR A 155 -16.02 -0.15 1.72
CA TYR A 155 -15.42 0.60 0.62
C TYR A 155 -16.42 0.94 -0.49
N VAL A 156 -17.35 0.03 -0.78
CA VAL A 156 -18.40 0.27 -1.77
C VAL A 156 -19.40 1.34 -1.29
N ASN A 157 -19.73 1.37 0.00
CA ASN A 157 -20.65 2.36 0.56
C ASN A 157 -20.02 3.75 0.62
N GLU A 158 -18.77 3.87 1.03
CA GLU A 158 -18.04 5.15 1.04
C GLU A 158 -17.96 5.81 -0.34
N LEU A 159 -17.84 5.01 -1.41
CA LEU A 159 -17.93 5.52 -2.78
C LEU A 159 -19.31 6.08 -3.13
N ARG A 160 -20.39 5.51 -2.57
CA ARG A 160 -21.78 5.90 -2.85
C ARG A 160 -22.18 7.15 -2.09
N GLU A 161 -21.78 7.24 -0.83
CA GLU A 161 -22.20 8.30 0.09
C GLU A 161 -21.77 9.69 -0.40
N GLN A 162 -20.58 9.82 -0.96
CA GLN A 162 -20.09 11.09 -1.51
C GLN A 162 -20.63 11.46 -2.90
N LYS A 163 -21.44 10.61 -3.55
CA LYS A 163 -22.12 10.99 -4.81
C LYS A 163 -23.38 11.82 -4.56
N ASN A 164 -23.79 11.93 -3.29
CA ASN A 164 -25.00 12.63 -2.86
C ASN A 164 -24.71 14.00 -2.20
N ASP A 165 -23.44 14.43 -2.18
CA ASP A 165 -23.01 15.81 -1.88
C ASP A 165 -22.71 16.58 -3.18
#